data_AF-D0UJG1-F1
#
_entry.id   AF-D0UJG1-F1
#
_cell.length_a   1.000
_cell.length_b   1.000
_cell.length_c   1.000
_cell.angle_alpha   90.00
_cell.angle_beta   90.00
_cell.angle_gamma   90.00
#
_symmetry.space_group_name_H-M   'P 1'
#
loop_
_entity.id
_entity.type
_entity.pdbx_description
1 polymer ?
#
loop_
_entity_poly.entity_id
_entity_poly.type
_entity_poly.pdbx_seq_one_letter_code
_entity_poly.pdbx_strand_id
1 'polypeptide(L)'
;HLTGDIHAVTAANNLLAAQIDARCFHEATQTDEALYRRLVSAPDGKRFSPIQLLRLEKLGISKTDPDSLTPEEAKRFARLDIDLKSILWNRVIDTNDRFLRGITIGQSSTEKGQERKTQFDISVASEIMAVLALATDLKDLRTRLGKIVVASSCSGEPVTADDLGVSGALAVLMKDAIQPTLMQTLEGTPVFVHAGP
;
A
#
# COMPACT_ATOMS: atom_id res chain seq x y z
N HIS A 1 21.24 10.68 -8.61
CA HIS A 1 20.65 10.12 -7.38
C HIS A 1 21.01 8.63 -7.23
N LEU A 2 22.28 8.26 -7.47
CA LEU A 2 22.66 6.86 -7.73
C LEU A 2 21.79 6.26 -8.85
N THR A 3 21.14 5.13 -8.62
CA THR A 3 20.27 4.40 -9.57
C THR A 3 18.78 4.70 -9.39
N GLY A 4 18.40 5.49 -8.39
CA GLY A 4 17.00 5.86 -8.15
C GLY A 4 16.25 4.97 -7.16
N ASP A 5 16.92 4.06 -6.46
CA ASP A 5 16.32 3.13 -5.50
C ASP A 5 15.50 3.87 -4.42
N ILE A 6 16.04 4.95 -3.84
CA ILE A 6 15.34 5.76 -2.83
C ILE A 6 14.11 6.46 -3.44
N HIS A 7 14.15 6.85 -4.72
CA HIS A 7 13.01 7.43 -5.42
C HIS A 7 11.89 6.41 -5.61
N ALA A 8 12.25 5.16 -5.96
CA ALA A 8 11.30 4.05 -6.07
C ALA A 8 10.63 3.76 -4.71
N VAL A 9 11.40 3.69 -3.62
CA VAL A 9 10.88 3.54 -2.26
C VAL A 9 9.93 4.69 -1.91
N THR A 10 10.33 5.92 -2.20
CA THR A 10 9.52 7.13 -1.94
C THR A 10 8.19 7.08 -2.69
N ALA A 11 8.22 6.73 -3.98
CA ALA A 11 7.04 6.62 -4.82
C ALA A 11 6.11 5.50 -4.33
N ALA A 12 6.65 4.32 -4.01
CA ALA A 12 5.88 3.18 -3.51
C ALA A 12 5.23 3.50 -2.16
N ASN A 13 5.97 4.08 -1.21
CA ASN A 13 5.44 4.44 0.10
C ASN A 13 4.29 5.45 -0.01
N ASN A 14 4.48 6.48 -0.84
CA ASN A 14 3.48 7.53 -1.01
C ASN A 14 2.28 7.06 -1.84
N LEU A 15 2.44 6.10 -2.76
CA LEU A 15 1.32 5.42 -3.41
C LEU A 15 0.45 4.68 -2.39
N LEU A 16 1.06 3.94 -1.46
CA LEU A 16 0.33 3.25 -0.40
C LEU A 16 -0.40 4.25 0.52
N ALA A 17 0.28 5.34 0.92
CA ALA A 17 -0.33 6.41 1.72
C ALA A 17 -1.54 7.06 0.99
N ALA A 18 -1.40 7.35 -0.30
CA ALA A 18 -2.49 7.90 -1.12
C ALA A 18 -3.66 6.92 -1.24
N GLN A 19 -3.38 5.63 -1.39
CA GLN A 19 -4.42 4.61 -1.49
C GLN A 19 -5.23 4.48 -0.19
N ILE A 20 -4.59 4.58 0.98
CA ILE A 20 -5.28 4.59 2.28
C ILE A 20 -6.31 5.72 2.29
N ASP A 21 -5.89 6.94 1.96
CA ASP A 21 -6.76 8.12 1.99
C ASP A 21 -7.89 8.03 0.96
N ALA A 22 -7.57 7.60 -0.27
CA ALA A 22 -8.56 7.37 -1.31
C ALA A 22 -9.59 6.31 -0.91
N ARG A 23 -9.14 5.24 -0.24
CA ARG A 23 -10.03 4.19 0.27
C ARG A 23 -10.99 4.74 1.31
N CYS A 24 -10.48 5.46 2.31
CA CYS A 24 -11.31 6.10 3.35
C CYS A 24 -12.34 7.06 2.73
N PHE A 25 -11.92 7.91 1.80
CA PHE A 25 -12.81 8.86 1.12
C PHE A 25 -13.92 8.15 0.33
N HIS A 26 -13.58 7.14 -0.46
CA HIS A 26 -14.57 6.40 -1.25
C HIS A 26 -15.52 5.56 -0.39
N GLU A 27 -15.03 4.99 0.70
CA GLU A 27 -15.88 4.28 1.66
C GLU A 27 -16.87 5.22 2.37
N ALA A 28 -16.46 6.44 2.71
CA ALA A 28 -17.33 7.43 3.34
C ALA A 28 -18.43 7.98 2.42
N THR A 29 -18.23 7.92 1.10
CA THR A 29 -19.09 8.59 0.11
C THR A 29 -19.95 7.62 -0.72
N GLN A 30 -19.75 6.31 -0.60
CA GLN A 30 -20.37 5.31 -1.47
C GLN A 30 -21.07 4.20 -0.68
N THR A 31 -22.10 3.63 -1.30
CA THR A 31 -22.79 2.45 -0.78
C THR A 31 -21.94 1.19 -0.94
N ASP A 32 -22.18 0.20 -0.08
CA ASP A 32 -21.47 -1.09 -0.11
C ASP A 32 -21.61 -1.80 -1.46
N GLU A 33 -22.80 -1.72 -2.08
CA GLU A 33 -23.06 -2.29 -3.40
C GLU A 33 -22.23 -1.60 -4.50
N ALA A 34 -22.12 -0.27 -4.46
CA ALA A 34 -21.33 0.49 -5.43
C ALA A 34 -19.84 0.18 -5.31
N LEU A 35 -19.32 0.07 -4.08
CA LEU A 35 -17.94 -0.32 -3.80
C LEU A 35 -17.67 -1.73 -4.34
N TYR A 36 -18.52 -2.70 -3.98
CA TYR A 36 -18.39 -4.08 -4.42
C TYR A 36 -18.38 -4.19 -5.94
N ARG A 37 -19.34 -3.54 -6.61
CA ARG A 37 -19.44 -3.56 -8.06
C ARG A 37 -18.15 -3.06 -8.72
N ARG A 38 -17.57 -1.97 -8.22
CA ARG A 38 -16.32 -1.39 -8.76
C ARG A 38 -15.11 -2.30 -8.55
N LEU A 39 -15.04 -2.99 -7.42
CA LEU A 39 -13.94 -3.90 -7.13
C LEU A 39 -13.96 -5.13 -8.04
N VAL A 40 -15.14 -5.68 -8.34
CA VAL A 40 -15.25 -6.98 -9.03
C VAL A 40 -15.60 -6.85 -10.53
N SER A 41 -15.67 -5.63 -11.05
CA SER A 41 -15.88 -5.40 -12.49
C SER A 41 -14.62 -5.76 -13.28
N ALA A 42 -14.74 -6.71 -14.22
CA ALA A 42 -13.72 -6.95 -15.24
C ALA A 42 -14.35 -6.85 -16.65
N PRO A 43 -13.54 -6.59 -17.70
CA PRO A 43 -14.02 -6.46 -19.08
C PRO A 43 -14.80 -7.69 -19.58
N ASP A 44 -14.41 -8.88 -19.11
CA ASP A 44 -14.96 -10.17 -19.56
C ASP A 44 -16.01 -10.75 -18.59
N GLY A 45 -16.56 -9.91 -17.70
CA GLY A 45 -17.52 -10.32 -16.67
C GLY A 45 -16.95 -10.25 -15.24
N LYS A 46 -17.80 -10.49 -14.23
CA LYS A 46 -17.37 -10.40 -12.83
C LYS A 46 -16.45 -11.57 -12.48
N ARG A 47 -15.23 -11.27 -12.04
CA ARG A 47 -14.29 -12.29 -11.53
C ARG A 47 -13.38 -11.71 -10.47
N PHE A 48 -13.10 -12.50 -9.43
CA PHE A 48 -12.07 -12.14 -8.46
C PHE A 48 -10.67 -12.29 -9.05
N SER A 49 -9.88 -11.22 -8.92
CA SER A 49 -8.44 -11.23 -9.17
C SER A 49 -7.69 -12.00 -8.07
N PRO A 50 -6.43 -12.42 -8.29
CA PRO A 50 -5.66 -13.17 -7.30
C PRO A 50 -5.58 -12.50 -5.92
N ILE A 51 -5.43 -11.17 -5.88
CA ILE A 51 -5.36 -10.41 -4.62
C ILE A 51 -6.70 -10.38 -3.88
N GLN A 52 -7.81 -10.39 -4.61
CA GLN A 52 -9.14 -10.44 -4.03
C GLN A 52 -9.46 -11.82 -3.45
N LEU A 53 -8.94 -12.89 -4.06
CA LEU A 53 -9.04 -14.24 -3.50
C LEU A 53 -8.32 -14.33 -2.15
N LEU A 54 -7.14 -13.71 -2.01
CA LEU A 54 -6.44 -13.64 -0.71
C LEU A 54 -7.27 -12.91 0.35
N ARG A 55 -7.98 -11.85 -0.03
CA ARG A 55 -8.89 -11.16 0.89
C ARG A 55 -10.08 -12.02 1.29
N LEU A 56 -10.67 -12.78 0.36
CA LEU A 56 -11.75 -13.73 0.68
C LEU A 56 -11.27 -14.81 1.65
N GLU A 57 -10.08 -15.37 1.41
CA GLU A 57 -9.43 -16.32 2.30
C GLU A 57 -9.24 -15.74 3.71
N LYS A 58 -8.71 -14.51 3.82
CA LYS A 58 -8.57 -13.79 5.10
C LYS A 58 -9.90 -13.62 5.83
N LEU A 59 -11.00 -13.44 5.10
CA LEU A 59 -12.34 -13.29 5.66
C LEU A 59 -13.04 -14.62 5.99
N GLY A 60 -12.41 -15.76 5.66
CA GLY A 60 -12.99 -17.09 5.83
C GLY A 60 -14.07 -17.43 4.81
N ILE A 61 -14.06 -16.79 3.63
CA ILE A 61 -15.05 -16.98 2.58
C ILE A 61 -14.46 -17.86 1.47
N SER A 62 -15.02 -19.05 1.26
CA SER A 62 -14.55 -20.00 0.25
C SER A 62 -15.20 -19.83 -1.14
N LYS A 63 -16.14 -18.89 -1.27
CA LYS A 63 -16.87 -18.63 -2.51
C LYS A 63 -15.99 -17.90 -3.51
N THR A 64 -15.84 -18.45 -4.71
CA THR A 64 -15.03 -17.87 -5.78
C THR A 64 -15.85 -17.20 -6.88
N ASP A 65 -17.18 -17.35 -6.84
CA ASP A 65 -18.10 -16.68 -7.75
C ASP A 65 -18.60 -15.37 -7.12
N PRO A 66 -18.32 -14.19 -7.74
CA PRO A 66 -18.79 -12.91 -7.26
C PRO A 66 -20.30 -12.78 -7.04
N ASP A 67 -21.13 -13.50 -7.80
CA ASP A 67 -22.58 -13.38 -7.68
C ASP A 67 -23.15 -14.30 -6.58
N SER A 68 -22.32 -15.18 -6.00
CA SER A 68 -22.71 -16.11 -4.94
C SER A 68 -22.59 -15.57 -3.51
N LEU A 69 -22.00 -14.38 -3.34
CA LEU A 69 -21.83 -13.74 -2.03
C LEU A 69 -23.14 -13.17 -1.52
N THR A 70 -23.41 -13.41 -0.24
CA THR A 70 -24.49 -12.73 0.48
C THR A 70 -24.18 -11.23 0.61
N PRO A 71 -25.19 -10.37 0.82
CA PRO A 71 -24.96 -8.94 1.01
C PRO A 71 -23.96 -8.62 2.13
N GLU A 72 -23.98 -9.40 3.21
CA GLU A 72 -23.06 -9.22 4.34
C GLU A 72 -21.63 -9.64 3.98
N GLU A 73 -21.44 -10.76 3.28
CA GLU A 73 -20.11 -11.15 2.81
C GLU A 73 -19.55 -10.16 1.79
N ALA A 74 -20.39 -9.68 0.86
CA ALA A 74 -20.01 -8.67 -0.13
C ALA A 74 -19.60 -7.35 0.54
N LYS A 75 -20.32 -6.94 1.59
CA LYS A 75 -19.97 -5.78 2.42
C LYS A 75 -18.62 -5.97 3.12
N ARG A 76 -18.42 -7.08 3.82
CA ARG A 76 -17.14 -7.38 4.52
C ARG A 76 -15.95 -7.45 3.55
N PHE A 77 -16.18 -7.96 2.34
CA PHE A 77 -15.19 -7.96 1.28
C PHE A 77 -14.86 -6.54 0.80
N ALA A 78 -15.89 -5.75 0.49
CA ALA A 78 -15.75 -4.45 -0.17
C ALA A 78 -15.40 -3.29 0.78
N ARG A 79 -15.70 -3.38 2.07
CA ARG A 79 -15.43 -2.32 3.06
C ARG A 79 -14.33 -2.78 4.02
N LEU A 80 -13.24 -2.01 4.09
CA LEU A 80 -12.19 -2.21 5.08
C LEU A 80 -12.55 -1.55 6.40
N ASP A 81 -13.34 -0.48 6.36
CA ASP A 81 -13.82 0.26 7.53
C ASP A 81 -12.65 0.72 8.41
N ILE A 82 -11.65 1.35 7.78
CA ILE A 82 -10.41 1.79 8.46
C ILE A 82 -10.74 2.79 9.58
N ASP A 83 -10.28 2.52 10.80
CA ASP A 83 -10.27 3.52 11.85
C ASP A 83 -9.18 4.56 11.54
N LEU A 84 -9.60 5.79 11.23
CA LEU A 84 -8.70 6.90 10.89
C LEU A 84 -7.67 7.20 11.97
N LYS A 85 -7.96 6.89 13.24
CA LYS A 85 -7.02 7.09 14.36
C LYS A 85 -5.96 6.00 14.46
N SER A 86 -6.20 4.86 13.81
CA SER A 86 -5.31 3.70 13.82
C SER A 86 -4.31 3.69 12.65
N ILE A 87 -4.40 4.65 11.73
CA ILE A 87 -3.49 4.74 10.58
C ILE A 87 -2.08 5.04 11.11
N LEU A 88 -1.18 4.06 10.98
CA LEU A 88 0.22 4.16 11.37
C LEU A 88 1.11 4.58 10.18
N TRP A 89 0.59 4.48 8.96
CA TRP A 89 1.35 4.72 7.74
C TRP A 89 1.53 6.21 7.44
N ASN A 90 2.77 6.68 7.54
CA ASN A 90 3.16 8.04 7.18
C ASN A 90 3.56 8.16 5.71
N ARG A 91 3.60 9.40 5.23
CA ARG A 91 4.23 9.72 3.93
C ARG A 91 5.74 9.82 4.11
N VAL A 92 6.49 9.82 3.03
CA VAL A 92 7.95 9.99 3.09
C VAL A 92 8.50 10.92 2.03
N ILE A 93 9.66 11.50 2.33
CA ILE A 93 10.46 12.31 1.39
C ILE A 93 11.94 12.18 1.72
N ASP A 94 12.81 12.18 0.71
CA ASP A 94 14.26 12.13 0.88
C ASP A 94 14.87 13.53 1.00
N THR A 95 14.36 14.30 1.98
CA THR A 95 14.80 15.66 2.27
C THR A 95 14.72 15.92 3.77
N ASN A 96 15.72 16.59 4.33
CA ASN A 96 15.71 17.03 5.72
C ASN A 96 14.76 18.22 5.93
N ASP A 97 13.45 17.95 5.97
CA ASP A 97 12.42 18.96 6.19
C ASP A 97 11.67 18.75 7.51
N ARG A 98 12.03 19.55 8.52
CA ARG A 98 11.42 19.45 9.86
C ARG A 98 9.95 19.92 9.90
N PHE A 99 9.50 20.73 8.95
CA PHE A 99 8.14 21.29 8.97
C PHE A 99 7.08 20.27 8.56
N LEU A 100 7.50 19.15 7.96
CA LEU A 100 6.61 18.05 7.60
C LEU A 100 6.39 17.03 8.72
N ARG A 101 6.98 17.22 9.91
CA ARG A 101 6.78 16.37 11.09
C ARG A 101 5.36 16.44 11.69
N GLY A 102 4.54 17.39 11.25
CA GLY A 102 3.15 17.49 11.64
C GLY A 102 2.39 18.36 10.67
N ILE A 103 1.50 17.76 9.90
CA ILE A 103 0.70 18.44 8.88
C ILE A 103 -0.75 17.98 8.94
N THR A 104 -1.64 18.76 8.33
CA THR A 104 -3.02 18.37 8.05
C THR A 104 -3.18 18.21 6.54
N ILE A 105 -3.77 17.09 6.10
CA ILE A 105 -4.08 16.82 4.68
C ILE A 105 -5.59 16.86 4.44
N GLY A 106 -6.02 16.80 3.17
CA GLY A 106 -7.45 16.70 2.82
C GLY A 106 -8.22 18.03 2.95
N GLN A 107 -7.51 19.17 2.98
CA GLN A 107 -8.10 20.49 3.20
C GLN A 107 -8.79 21.08 1.96
N SER A 108 -8.65 20.44 0.80
CA SER A 108 -9.32 20.88 -0.43
C SER A 108 -10.83 20.63 -0.32
N SER A 109 -11.62 21.48 -0.99
CA SER A 109 -13.08 21.36 -1.02
C SER A 109 -13.58 20.06 -1.64
N THR A 110 -12.76 19.40 -2.48
CA THR A 110 -13.10 18.09 -3.08
C THR A 110 -12.97 16.94 -2.09
N GLU A 111 -12.14 17.08 -1.06
CA GLU A 111 -11.91 16.09 0.01
C GLU A 111 -12.65 16.48 1.30
N LYS A 112 -13.64 17.39 1.20
CA LYS A 112 -14.33 18.02 2.33
C LYS A 112 -14.78 17.00 3.39
N GLY A 113 -14.37 17.25 4.63
CA GLY A 113 -14.73 16.43 5.79
C GLY A 113 -13.85 15.19 5.99
N GLN A 114 -12.83 14.98 5.15
CA GLN A 114 -11.84 13.90 5.28
C GLN A 114 -10.45 14.43 5.68
N GLU A 115 -10.42 15.54 6.41
CA GLU A 115 -9.17 16.08 6.95
C GLU A 115 -8.59 15.14 8.00
N ARG A 116 -7.27 14.91 7.95
CA ARG A 116 -6.55 14.21 9.02
C ARG A 116 -5.16 14.77 9.25
N LYS A 117 -4.67 14.58 10.47
CA LYS A 117 -3.27 14.85 10.82
C LYS A 117 -2.39 13.69 10.41
N THR A 118 -1.19 13.99 9.94
CA THR A 118 -0.16 13.01 9.55
C THR A 118 1.21 13.67 9.62
N GLN A 119 2.27 12.91 9.34
CA GLN A 119 3.62 13.43 9.16
C GLN A 119 4.30 12.83 7.92
N PHE A 120 5.46 13.38 7.58
CA PHE A 120 6.44 12.76 6.70
C PHE A 120 7.64 12.27 7.50
N ASP A 121 8.10 11.06 7.18
CA ASP A 121 9.39 10.53 7.62
C ASP A 121 10.42 10.64 6.47
N ILE A 122 11.71 10.47 6.78
CA ILE A 122 12.73 10.39 5.73
C ILE A 122 12.58 9.05 4.97
N SER A 123 12.75 9.04 3.65
CA SER A 123 12.43 7.87 2.80
C SER A 123 13.13 6.57 3.22
N VAL A 124 14.36 6.65 3.73
CA VAL A 124 15.10 5.49 4.24
C VAL A 124 14.45 4.84 5.47
N ALA A 125 13.65 5.58 6.24
CA ALA A 125 12.94 5.08 7.41
C ALA A 125 11.65 4.31 7.06
N SER A 126 11.26 4.25 5.78
CA SER A 126 10.09 3.50 5.33
C SER A 126 10.26 2.00 5.57
N GLU A 127 9.19 1.33 6.01
CA GLU A 127 9.16 -0.15 6.06
C GLU A 127 9.43 -0.77 4.67
N ILE A 128 9.11 -0.07 3.58
CA ILE A 128 9.43 -0.53 2.23
C ILE A 128 10.95 -0.60 2.00
N MET A 129 11.75 0.28 2.61
CA MET A 129 13.22 0.21 2.56
C MET A 129 13.72 -1.04 3.31
N ALA A 130 13.15 -1.33 4.48
CA ALA A 130 13.48 -2.56 5.23
C ALA A 130 13.06 -3.82 4.45
N VAL A 131 11.89 -3.81 3.82
CA VAL A 131 11.42 -4.89 2.95
C VAL A 131 12.33 -5.08 1.74
N LEU A 132 12.81 -4.00 1.11
CA LEU A 132 13.79 -4.06 0.03
C LEU A 132 15.09 -4.72 0.50
N ALA A 133 15.61 -4.34 1.67
CA ALA A 133 16.86 -4.89 2.21
C ALA A 133 16.76 -6.37 2.65
N LEU A 134 15.55 -6.87 2.94
CA LEU A 134 15.31 -8.22 3.47
C LEU A 134 14.72 -9.20 2.45
N ALA A 135 14.25 -8.72 1.28
CA ALA A 135 13.65 -9.56 0.26
C ALA A 135 14.71 -10.38 -0.48
N THR A 136 14.38 -11.64 -0.79
CA THR A 136 15.32 -12.53 -1.53
C THR A 136 15.11 -12.51 -3.04
N ASP A 137 13.90 -12.19 -3.49
CA ASP A 137 13.54 -12.08 -4.90
C ASP A 137 12.27 -11.22 -5.06
N LEU A 138 11.86 -10.96 -6.31
CA LEU A 138 10.70 -10.10 -6.60
C LEU A 138 9.38 -10.69 -6.06
N LYS A 139 9.26 -12.02 -5.98
CA LYS A 139 8.06 -12.67 -5.44
C LYS A 139 8.00 -12.49 -3.93
N ASP A 140 9.12 -12.70 -3.22
CA ASP A 140 9.24 -12.44 -1.78
C ASP A 140 9.01 -10.96 -1.47
N LEU A 141 9.60 -10.05 -2.25
CA LEU A 141 9.36 -8.62 -2.13
C LEU A 141 7.86 -8.30 -2.20
N ARG A 142 7.17 -8.78 -3.24
CA ARG A 142 5.72 -8.56 -3.39
C ARG A 142 4.93 -9.13 -2.22
N THR A 143 5.27 -10.33 -1.74
CA THR A 143 4.60 -10.95 -0.60
C THR A 143 4.82 -10.15 0.69
N ARG A 144 6.02 -9.64 0.93
CA ARG A 144 6.32 -8.78 2.10
C ARG A 144 5.59 -7.46 2.02
N LEU A 145 5.62 -6.80 0.85
CA LEU A 145 4.87 -5.56 0.60
C LEU A 145 3.38 -5.75 0.86
N GLY A 146 2.79 -6.87 0.42
CA GLY A 146 1.37 -7.17 0.65
C GLY A 146 0.99 -7.36 2.12
N LYS A 147 1.93 -7.86 2.95
CA LYS A 147 1.72 -8.12 4.39
C LYS A 147 1.87 -6.89 5.29
N ILE A 148 2.38 -5.77 4.76
CA ILE A 148 2.51 -4.51 5.51
C ILE A 148 1.15 -4.13 6.10
N VAL A 149 1.09 -3.97 7.41
CA VAL A 149 -0.11 -3.50 8.13
C VAL A 149 -0.07 -1.98 8.20
N VAL A 150 -1.08 -1.32 7.66
CA VAL A 150 -1.11 0.15 7.54
C VAL A 150 -2.05 0.82 8.54
N ALA A 151 -3.05 0.08 9.00
CA ALA A 151 -4.08 0.55 9.93
C ALA A 151 -4.82 -0.65 10.55
N SER A 152 -5.77 -0.36 11.43
CA SER A 152 -6.80 -1.30 11.87
C SER A 152 -8.17 -0.86 11.36
N SER A 153 -9.10 -1.81 11.22
CA SER A 153 -10.51 -1.48 11.02
C SER A 153 -11.15 -0.98 12.32
N CYS A 154 -12.35 -0.40 12.24
CA CYS A 154 -13.17 -0.07 13.41
C CYS A 154 -13.54 -1.30 14.25
N SER A 155 -13.44 -2.51 13.69
CA SER A 155 -13.61 -3.78 14.40
C SER A 155 -12.32 -4.32 15.02
N GLY A 156 -11.18 -3.61 14.89
CA GLY A 156 -9.88 -4.00 15.41
C GLY A 156 -9.09 -5.00 14.55
N GLU A 157 -9.55 -5.28 13.33
CA GLU A 157 -8.85 -6.20 12.42
C GLU A 157 -7.73 -5.48 11.68
N PRO A 158 -6.54 -6.09 11.52
CA PRO A 158 -5.44 -5.46 10.82
C PRO A 158 -5.76 -5.28 9.34
N VAL A 159 -5.53 -4.08 8.81
CA VAL A 159 -5.68 -3.74 7.39
C VAL A 159 -4.30 -3.69 6.73
N THR A 160 -4.14 -4.49 5.68
CA THR A 160 -2.85 -4.67 4.98
C THR A 160 -2.82 -3.98 3.62
N ALA A 161 -1.63 -3.84 3.04
CA ALA A 161 -1.48 -3.33 1.67
C ALA A 161 -2.17 -4.24 0.63
N ASP A 162 -2.27 -5.55 0.87
CA ASP A 162 -3.05 -6.47 0.03
C ASP A 162 -4.56 -6.18 0.11
N ASP A 163 -5.09 -5.86 1.30
CA ASP A 163 -6.50 -5.48 1.47
C ASP A 163 -6.85 -4.21 0.68
N LEU A 164 -5.88 -3.31 0.50
CA LEU A 164 -5.98 -2.10 -0.31
C LEU A 164 -5.80 -2.35 -1.82
N GLY A 165 -5.39 -3.55 -2.21
CA GLY A 165 -5.24 -3.96 -3.61
C GLY A 165 -3.97 -3.46 -4.29
N VAL A 166 -2.95 -3.00 -3.54
CA VAL A 166 -1.81 -2.25 -4.13
C VAL A 166 -0.49 -3.00 -4.20
N SER A 167 -0.34 -4.19 -3.61
CA SER A 167 0.95 -4.90 -3.58
C SER A 167 1.57 -5.14 -4.96
N GLY A 168 0.75 -5.40 -5.98
CA GLY A 168 1.22 -5.52 -7.36
C GLY A 168 1.80 -4.21 -7.91
N ALA A 169 1.12 -3.08 -7.67
CA ALA A 169 1.59 -1.77 -8.10
C ALA A 169 2.87 -1.34 -7.36
N LEU A 170 2.95 -1.63 -6.06
CA LEU A 170 4.16 -1.41 -5.28
C LEU A 170 5.33 -2.23 -5.83
N ALA A 171 5.12 -3.52 -6.11
CA ALA A 171 6.14 -4.38 -6.70
C ALA A 171 6.61 -3.90 -8.08
N VAL A 172 5.73 -3.31 -8.90
CA VAL A 172 6.10 -2.72 -10.19
C VAL A 172 7.01 -1.51 -10.00
N LEU A 173 6.70 -0.60 -9.06
CA LEU A 173 7.56 0.54 -8.75
C LEU A 173 8.93 0.12 -8.22
N MET A 174 8.99 -1.02 -7.53
CA MET A 174 10.22 -1.56 -6.93
C MET A 174 10.97 -2.54 -7.84
N LYS A 175 10.45 -2.82 -9.05
CA LYS A 175 10.94 -3.91 -9.91
C LYS A 175 12.43 -3.82 -10.22
N ASP A 176 12.91 -2.63 -10.54
CA ASP A 176 14.33 -2.41 -10.87
C ASP A 176 15.13 -2.12 -9.60
N ALA A 177 14.51 -1.47 -8.61
CA ALA A 177 15.13 -1.11 -7.34
C ALA A 177 15.53 -2.33 -6.48
N ILE A 178 15.03 -3.54 -6.76
CA ILE A 178 15.46 -4.79 -6.10
C ILE A 178 16.81 -5.31 -6.63
N GLN A 179 17.33 -4.74 -7.72
CA GLN A 179 18.61 -5.15 -8.30
C GLN A 179 19.78 -4.43 -7.62
N PRO A 180 20.77 -5.15 -7.06
CA PRO A 180 21.95 -4.51 -6.47
C PRO A 180 22.75 -3.68 -7.49
N THR A 181 23.23 -2.50 -7.07
CA THR A 181 24.06 -1.66 -7.93
C THR A 181 25.52 -2.08 -7.85
N LEU A 182 26.09 -2.53 -8.96
CA LEU A 182 27.53 -2.82 -9.05
C LEU A 182 28.32 -1.52 -9.24
N MET A 183 29.30 -1.32 -8.37
CA MET A 183 30.26 -0.21 -8.38
C MET A 183 31.69 -0.74 -8.22
N GLN A 184 32.66 0.16 -8.09
CA GLN A 184 34.05 -0.20 -7.81
C GLN A 184 34.68 0.74 -6.78
N THR A 185 35.66 0.24 -6.04
CA THR A 185 36.58 1.04 -5.22
C THR A 185 37.57 1.81 -6.11
N LEU A 186 38.38 2.70 -5.52
CA LEU A 186 39.45 3.41 -6.23
C LEU A 186 40.51 2.47 -6.84
N GLU A 187 40.65 1.26 -6.31
CA GLU A 187 41.61 0.23 -6.77
C GLU A 187 40.97 -0.75 -7.78
N GLY A 188 39.74 -0.50 -8.23
CA GLY A 188 39.06 -1.35 -9.21
C GLY A 188 38.40 -2.61 -8.62
N THR A 189 38.43 -2.81 -7.29
CA THR A 189 37.71 -3.92 -6.65
C THR A 189 36.19 -3.70 -6.78
N PRO A 190 35.41 -4.68 -7.30
CA PRO A 190 33.96 -4.55 -7.43
C PRO A 190 33.25 -4.53 -6.06
N VAL A 191 32.22 -3.70 -5.93
CA VAL A 191 31.41 -3.53 -4.71
C VAL A 191 29.93 -3.43 -5.07
N PHE A 192 29.06 -4.04 -4.27
CA PHE A 192 27.63 -3.78 -4.34
C PHE A 192 27.23 -2.67 -3.38
N VAL A 193 26.44 -1.71 -3.87
CA VAL A 193 25.72 -0.73 -3.06
C VAL A 193 24.24 -0.96 -3.28
N HIS A 194 23.50 -1.26 -2.22
CA HIS A 194 22.09 -1.61 -2.35
C HIS A 194 21.35 -1.40 -1.03
N ALA A 195 20.13 -0.83 -1.13
CA ALA A 195 19.30 -0.44 0.01
C ALA A 195 20.02 0.47 1.03
N GLY A 196 19.31 0.85 2.08
CA GLY A 196 19.86 1.65 3.18
C GLY A 196 18.78 1.98 4.20
N PRO A 197 18.26 0.97 4.94
CA PRO A 197 17.32 1.20 6.04
C PRO A 197 17.96 1.89 7.24
#